data_AF-A0A316E149-F1
#
_entry.id   AF-A0A316E149-F1
#
_cell.length_a   1.000
_cell.length_b   1.000
_cell.length_c   1.000
_cell.angle_alpha   90.00
_cell.angle_beta   90.00
_cell.angle_gamma   90.00
#
_symmetry.space_group_name_H-M   'P 1'
#
loop_
_entity.id
_entity.type
_entity.pdbx_description
1 polymer ?
#
loop_
_entity_poly.entity_id
_entity_poly.type
_entity_poly.pdbx_seq_one_letter_code
_entity_poly.pdbx_strand_id
1 'polypeptide(L)'
;MEIKEVELIVFSIKRNDDSLLYMKFYKTGTIIRQGVAAAPQVQSSGIGFNKDKKYFRTLISLIPGNLLDRPLAHEDNIVNDKVEYVIAFYAASDNGFTEEQAHWTKSTGVRFLLDSKSSTGNEMLSFVERFTMQAVALTDEWYFDIMMKGHFDMQSPLLTKNDVITVPKAKEEKERDYQNYIAQSVSKINGDWTVQPYLDDKVYLGADQKQYAPRIDTSTGNFRILFFPKELSGLQMNFPIAKKPKRKKANIDKPKGKPHSQSLSKKLRLL
;
A
#
# COMPACT_ATOMS: atom_id res chain seq x y z
N MET A 1 -4.49 -0.41 28.87
CA MET A 1 -4.26 -1.81 28.41
C MET A 1 -2.76 -1.95 28.22
N GLU A 2 -2.13 -3.04 28.66
CA GLU A 2 -0.68 -3.15 28.47
C GLU A 2 -0.32 -3.68 27.07
N ILE A 3 0.80 -3.22 26.50
CA ILE A 3 1.27 -3.64 25.16
C ILE A 3 1.33 -5.17 25.03
N LYS A 4 1.79 -5.86 26.08
CA LYS A 4 1.92 -7.33 26.10
C LYS A 4 0.57 -8.08 26.05
N GLU A 5 -0.53 -7.41 26.40
CA GLU A 5 -1.87 -7.98 26.38
C GLU A 5 -2.48 -7.98 24.97
N VAL A 6 -1.98 -7.15 24.05
CA VAL A 6 -2.53 -7.02 22.70
C VAL A 6 -2.33 -8.32 21.92
N GLU A 7 -3.41 -8.84 21.34
CA GLU A 7 -3.42 -10.05 20.51
C GLU A 7 -3.93 -9.82 19.09
N LEU A 8 -4.64 -8.70 18.86
CA LEU A 8 -5.09 -8.28 17.54
C LEU A 8 -4.94 -6.76 17.39
N ILE A 9 -4.43 -6.34 16.23
CA ILE A 9 -4.43 -4.95 15.76
C ILE A 9 -5.32 -4.87 14.52
N VAL A 10 -6.27 -3.93 14.51
CA VAL A 10 -7.16 -3.65 13.39
C VAL A 10 -6.90 -2.26 12.85
N PHE A 11 -6.79 -2.14 11.53
CA PHE A 11 -6.72 -0.87 10.81
C PHE A 11 -7.94 -0.75 9.90
N SER A 12 -8.59 0.40 9.87
CA SER A 12 -9.66 0.69 8.93
C SER A 12 -9.55 2.15 8.45
N ILE A 13 -9.60 2.34 7.14
CA ILE A 13 -9.75 3.66 6.52
C ILE A 13 -10.97 3.61 5.62
N LYS A 14 -11.91 4.52 5.84
CA LYS A 14 -13.11 4.67 5.04
C LYS A 14 -13.22 6.08 4.49
N ARG A 15 -13.80 6.22 3.30
CA ARG A 15 -14.28 7.50 2.78
C ARG A 15 -15.75 7.36 2.44
N ASN A 16 -16.58 8.17 3.08
CA ASN A 16 -18.03 7.99 3.08
C ASN A 16 -18.38 6.55 3.51
N ASP A 17 -18.95 5.74 2.61
CA ASP A 17 -19.29 4.33 2.85
C ASP A 17 -18.26 3.35 2.22
N ASP A 18 -17.28 3.86 1.47
CA ASP A 18 -16.27 3.04 0.80
C ASP A 18 -15.14 2.67 1.76
N SER A 19 -14.89 1.37 1.93
CA SER A 19 -13.74 0.84 2.67
C SER A 19 -12.49 0.90 1.80
N LEU A 20 -11.59 1.85 2.07
CA LEU A 20 -10.35 2.06 1.32
C LEU A 20 -9.20 1.19 1.83
N LEU A 21 -9.23 0.86 3.13
CA LEU A 21 -8.32 -0.08 3.76
C LEU A 21 -9.05 -0.79 4.89
N TYR A 22 -8.86 -2.10 4.96
CA TYR A 22 -9.14 -2.88 6.17
C TYR A 22 -8.03 -3.89 6.38
N MET A 23 -7.45 -3.90 7.58
CA MET A 23 -6.41 -4.86 7.93
C MET A 23 -6.61 -5.42 9.32
N LYS A 24 -6.27 -6.69 9.50
CA LYS A 24 -6.10 -7.31 10.81
C LYS A 24 -4.74 -7.97 10.89
N PHE A 25 -4.09 -7.81 12.03
CA PHE A 25 -2.86 -8.52 12.39
C PHE A 25 -3.07 -9.24 13.70
N TYR A 26 -3.06 -10.56 13.64
CA TYR A 26 -3.15 -11.41 14.81
C TYR A 26 -1.75 -11.77 15.32
N LYS A 27 -1.62 -11.88 16.65
CA LYS A 27 -0.37 -12.29 17.33
C LYS A 27 0.11 -13.68 16.92
N THR A 28 -0.80 -14.53 16.46
CA THR A 28 -0.55 -15.86 15.89
C THR A 28 0.18 -15.80 14.55
N GLY A 29 0.13 -14.66 13.85
CA GLY A 29 0.67 -14.48 12.51
C GLY A 29 -0.41 -14.48 11.42
N THR A 30 -1.69 -14.61 11.74
CA THR A 30 -2.77 -14.44 10.75
C THR A 30 -2.88 -12.98 10.34
N ILE A 31 -3.01 -12.74 9.03
CA ILE A 31 -3.18 -11.41 8.45
C ILE A 31 -4.43 -11.40 7.59
N ILE A 32 -5.23 -10.34 7.73
CA ILE A 32 -6.29 -10.01 6.78
C ILE A 32 -5.96 -8.66 6.18
N ARG A 33 -6.10 -8.52 4.86
CA ARG A 33 -5.98 -7.22 4.18
C ARG A 33 -6.98 -7.11 3.05
N GLN A 34 -7.60 -5.95 2.98
CA GLN A 34 -8.33 -5.43 1.85
C GLN A 34 -7.89 -3.99 1.61
N GLY A 35 -7.63 -3.65 0.35
CA GLY A 35 -7.35 -2.27 -0.03
C GLY A 35 -5.92 -1.81 0.20
N VAL A 36 -5.70 -0.53 -0.15
CA VAL A 36 -4.38 0.13 -0.16
C VAL A 36 -4.43 1.56 0.41
N ALA A 37 -5.47 1.88 1.18
CA ALA A 37 -5.67 3.18 1.84
C ALA A 37 -5.89 4.37 0.91
N ALA A 38 -6.34 4.14 -0.33
CA ALA A 38 -6.66 5.18 -1.28
C ALA A 38 -7.97 4.88 -2.03
N ALA A 39 -8.53 5.93 -2.63
CA ALA A 39 -9.69 5.84 -3.50
C ALA A 39 -9.26 5.83 -4.98
N PRO A 40 -10.00 5.15 -5.89
CA PRO A 40 -11.23 4.37 -5.63
C PRO A 40 -10.98 3.06 -4.88
N GLN A 41 -12.03 2.46 -4.30
CA GLN A 41 -11.89 1.21 -3.55
C GLN A 41 -11.24 0.08 -4.37
N VAL A 42 -10.37 -0.68 -3.71
CA VAL A 42 -9.91 -2.01 -4.14
C VAL A 42 -10.65 -3.06 -3.29
N GLN A 43 -11.51 -3.85 -3.93
CA GLN A 43 -12.38 -4.88 -3.36
C GLN A 43 -11.66 -6.21 -3.12
N SER A 44 -10.60 -6.50 -3.88
CA SER A 44 -9.80 -7.69 -3.65
C SER A 44 -9.30 -7.74 -2.20
N SER A 45 -9.32 -8.94 -1.61
CA SER A 45 -8.86 -9.15 -0.24
C SER A 45 -8.19 -10.52 -0.08
N GLY A 46 -7.35 -10.61 0.94
CA GLY A 46 -6.62 -11.82 1.29
C GLY A 46 -6.69 -12.11 2.78
N ILE A 47 -6.77 -13.39 3.13
CA ILE A 47 -6.52 -13.92 4.47
C ILE A 47 -5.30 -14.84 4.35
N GLY A 48 -4.23 -14.51 5.06
CA GLY A 48 -3.03 -15.33 5.16
C GLY A 48 -2.92 -15.92 6.56
N PHE A 49 -2.92 -17.24 6.67
CA PHE A 49 -2.78 -17.92 7.96
C PHE A 49 -1.31 -18.21 8.27
N ASN A 50 -0.94 -18.16 9.56
CA ASN A 50 0.40 -18.49 10.03
C ASN A 50 1.52 -17.79 9.24
N LYS A 51 1.29 -16.53 8.85
CA LYS A 51 2.36 -15.70 8.31
C LYS A 51 3.35 -15.37 9.41
N ASP A 52 4.44 -14.72 9.04
CA ASP A 52 5.51 -14.43 9.98
C ASP A 52 5.02 -13.51 11.12
N LYS A 53 5.08 -14.03 12.36
CA LYS A 53 4.75 -13.28 13.57
C LYS A 53 5.58 -11.99 13.73
N LYS A 54 6.64 -11.80 12.94
CA LYS A 54 7.38 -10.53 12.88
C LYS A 54 6.47 -9.37 12.49
N TYR A 55 5.46 -9.56 11.63
CA TYR A 55 4.60 -8.45 11.19
C TYR A 55 3.87 -7.83 12.38
N PHE A 56 3.23 -8.67 13.19
CA PHE A 56 2.58 -8.25 14.43
C PHE A 56 3.59 -7.64 15.41
N ARG A 57 4.74 -8.30 15.64
CA ARG A 57 5.77 -7.82 16.58
C ARG A 57 6.34 -6.45 16.19
N THR A 58 6.59 -6.22 14.90
CA THR A 58 7.03 -4.91 14.39
C THR A 58 5.98 -3.85 14.68
N LEU A 59 4.71 -4.09 14.37
CA LEU A 59 3.64 -3.13 14.65
C LEU A 59 3.49 -2.83 16.13
N ILE A 60 3.52 -3.86 16.99
CA ILE A 60 3.49 -3.70 18.44
C ILE A 60 4.62 -2.78 18.95
N SER A 61 5.83 -2.93 18.42
CA SER A 61 6.99 -2.13 18.85
C SER A 61 6.88 -0.63 18.52
N LEU A 62 5.96 -0.27 17.62
CA LEU A 62 5.74 1.11 17.17
C LEU A 62 4.61 1.80 17.93
N ILE A 63 3.86 1.07 18.77
CA ILE A 63 2.74 1.62 19.54
C ILE A 63 3.27 2.47 20.70
N PRO A 64 2.92 3.77 20.78
CA PRO A 64 3.23 4.59 21.94
C PRO A 64 2.53 4.04 23.19
N GLY A 65 3.25 3.90 24.31
CA GLY A 65 2.71 3.30 25.53
C GLY A 65 1.44 3.99 26.05
N ASN A 66 1.32 5.31 25.88
CA ASN A 66 0.16 6.09 26.30
C ASN A 66 -1.10 5.88 25.45
N LEU A 67 -0.96 5.33 24.24
CA LEU A 67 -2.09 5.13 23.31
C LEU A 67 -3.08 4.08 23.84
N LEU A 68 -2.58 3.06 24.52
CA LEU A 68 -3.39 1.95 25.01
C LEU A 68 -4.12 2.27 26.32
N ASP A 69 -3.74 3.34 26.99
CA ASP A 69 -4.33 3.77 28.25
C ASP A 69 -5.42 4.82 28.08
N ARG A 70 -5.37 5.59 26.98
CA ARG A 70 -6.31 6.66 26.69
C ARG A 70 -6.84 6.53 25.27
N PRO A 71 -7.99 5.84 25.07
CA PRO A 71 -8.61 5.79 23.76
C PRO A 71 -8.92 7.21 23.30
N LEU A 72 -8.69 7.48 22.02
CA LEU A 72 -8.91 8.81 21.44
C LEU A 72 -10.02 8.72 20.40
N ALA A 73 -11.02 9.56 20.55
CA ALA A 73 -12.02 9.80 19.51
C ALA A 73 -12.02 11.29 19.18
N HIS A 74 -11.77 11.62 17.92
CA HIS A 74 -11.85 12.97 17.38
C HIS A 74 -12.86 12.99 16.24
N GLU A 75 -13.70 14.02 16.20
CA GLU A 75 -14.73 14.20 15.21
C GLU A 75 -14.79 15.67 14.78
N ASP A 76 -14.59 15.91 13.49
CA ASP A 76 -14.79 17.21 12.86
C ASP A 76 -16.29 17.44 12.58
N ASN A 77 -16.67 18.70 12.41
CA ASN A 77 -17.96 19.03 11.81
C ASN A 77 -17.91 18.74 10.30
N ILE A 78 -18.63 17.71 9.85
CA ILE A 78 -18.58 17.21 8.47
C ILE A 78 -19.51 18.05 7.57
N VAL A 79 -18.93 18.74 6.58
CA VAL A 79 -19.65 19.57 5.60
C VAL A 79 -19.46 19.05 4.16
N ASN A 80 -18.34 18.39 3.89
CA ASN A 80 -17.97 17.78 2.62
C ASN A 80 -18.03 16.24 2.72
N ASP A 81 -17.06 15.54 2.13
CA ASP A 81 -16.91 14.10 2.30
C ASP A 81 -16.34 13.76 3.68
N LYS A 82 -16.73 12.59 4.19
CA LYS A 82 -16.26 12.05 5.45
C LYS A 82 -15.07 11.13 5.21
N VAL A 83 -13.98 11.28 5.95
CA VAL A 83 -12.89 10.31 6.02
C VAL A 83 -12.77 9.79 7.45
N GLU A 84 -12.78 8.48 7.62
CA GLU A 84 -12.68 7.84 8.93
C GLU A 84 -11.42 6.98 9.00
N TYR A 85 -10.59 7.25 10.01
CA TYR A 85 -9.44 6.41 10.37
C TYR A 85 -9.72 5.72 11.70
N VAL A 86 -9.54 4.41 11.75
CA VAL A 86 -9.68 3.62 12.97
C VAL A 86 -8.46 2.71 13.12
N ILE A 87 -7.86 2.76 14.30
CA ILE A 87 -6.90 1.76 14.77
C ILE A 87 -7.43 1.21 16.08
N ALA A 88 -7.70 -0.09 16.13
CA ALA A 88 -8.20 -0.77 17.31
C ALA A 88 -7.25 -1.87 17.76
N PHE A 89 -7.10 -2.00 19.07
CA PHE A 89 -6.28 -3.01 19.73
C PHE A 89 -7.19 -3.87 20.60
N TYR A 90 -7.05 -5.17 20.49
CA TYR A 90 -7.83 -6.14 21.25
C TYR A 90 -6.88 -6.99 22.11
N ALA A 91 -7.26 -7.20 23.37
CA ALA A 91 -6.49 -7.99 24.33
C ALA A 91 -6.70 -9.50 24.12
N ALA A 92 -6.25 -10.34 25.05
CA ALA A 92 -6.47 -11.78 25.01
C ALA A 92 -7.96 -12.17 24.98
N SER A 93 -8.23 -13.33 24.39
CA SER A 93 -9.59 -13.88 24.36
C SER A 93 -9.96 -14.65 25.62
N ASP A 94 -11.23 -14.61 26.03
CA ASP A 94 -11.76 -15.40 27.16
C ASP A 94 -12.32 -16.78 26.77
N ASN A 95 -12.57 -17.03 25.48
CA ASN A 95 -13.19 -18.27 24.99
C ASN A 95 -12.16 -19.28 24.43
N GLY A 96 -10.87 -18.99 24.57
CA GLY A 96 -9.77 -19.86 24.12
C GLY A 96 -9.47 -19.81 22.62
N PHE A 97 -10.27 -19.10 21.81
CA PHE A 97 -9.97 -18.87 20.39
C PHE A 97 -9.06 -17.65 20.23
N THR A 98 -8.25 -17.62 19.17
CA THR A 98 -7.21 -16.58 18.96
C THR A 98 -7.37 -15.82 17.65
N GLU A 99 -8.45 -16.07 16.91
CA GLU A 99 -8.68 -15.61 15.53
C GLU A 99 -10.07 -14.96 15.38
N GLU A 100 -10.72 -15.06 14.21
CA GLU A 100 -12.06 -14.50 13.94
C GLU A 100 -13.16 -14.98 14.92
N GLN A 101 -12.97 -16.12 15.59
CA GLN A 101 -13.90 -16.67 16.59
C GLN A 101 -13.60 -16.21 18.02
N ALA A 102 -12.54 -15.43 18.22
CA ALA A 102 -12.13 -14.94 19.53
C ALA A 102 -13.17 -13.98 20.11
N HIS A 103 -13.47 -14.17 21.39
CA HIS A 103 -14.20 -13.19 22.21
C HIS A 103 -13.18 -12.37 22.98
N TRP A 104 -13.00 -11.11 22.56
CA TRP A 104 -11.96 -10.25 23.10
C TRP A 104 -12.35 -9.70 24.47
N THR A 105 -11.51 -9.91 25.48
CA THR A 105 -11.78 -9.45 26.85
C THR A 105 -11.82 -7.93 26.99
N LYS A 106 -11.03 -7.23 26.18
CA LYS A 106 -10.88 -5.77 26.21
C LYS A 106 -10.55 -5.26 24.81
N SER A 107 -10.97 -4.04 24.52
CA SER A 107 -10.55 -3.29 23.34
C SER A 107 -10.23 -1.84 23.70
N THR A 108 -9.33 -1.22 22.95
CA THR A 108 -9.00 0.20 23.00
C THR A 108 -8.58 0.65 21.61
N GLY A 109 -8.42 1.96 21.38
CA GLY A 109 -7.99 2.42 20.06
C GLY A 109 -8.13 3.91 19.84
N VAL A 110 -7.95 4.28 18.58
CA VAL A 110 -8.07 5.63 18.08
C VAL A 110 -9.04 5.67 16.92
N ARG A 111 -9.93 6.67 16.93
CA ARG A 111 -10.85 6.97 15.84
C ARG A 111 -10.76 8.46 15.52
N PHE A 112 -10.50 8.75 14.24
CA PHE A 112 -10.62 10.09 13.69
C PHE A 112 -11.72 10.09 12.64
N LEU A 113 -12.71 10.97 12.80
CA LEU A 113 -13.71 11.27 11.79
C LEU A 113 -13.47 12.69 11.30
N LEU A 114 -13.03 12.83 10.05
CA LEU A 114 -12.54 14.09 9.49
C LEU A 114 -13.38 14.52 8.30
N ASP A 115 -13.55 15.83 8.15
CA ASP A 115 -13.99 16.41 6.90
C ASP A 115 -12.84 16.32 5.87
N SER A 116 -13.13 15.94 4.64
CA SER A 116 -12.10 15.73 3.61
C SER A 116 -11.29 16.98 3.24
N LYS A 117 -11.75 18.17 3.63
CA LYS A 117 -11.04 19.45 3.44
C LYS A 117 -10.48 20.02 4.75
N SER A 118 -10.63 19.30 5.87
CA SER A 118 -10.03 19.67 7.15
C SER A 118 -8.50 19.72 7.01
N SER A 119 -7.90 20.80 7.51
CA SER A 119 -6.44 20.93 7.65
C SER A 119 -6.09 20.94 9.13
N THR A 120 -6.46 19.88 9.83
CA THR A 120 -6.12 19.72 11.24
C THR A 120 -4.70 19.18 11.38
N GLY A 121 -3.78 20.04 11.83
CA GLY A 121 -2.47 19.62 12.32
C GLY A 121 -2.62 18.92 13.66
N ASN A 122 -2.87 17.61 13.65
CA ASN A 122 -2.97 16.79 14.86
C ASN A 122 -1.85 15.73 14.85
N GLU A 123 -0.93 15.81 15.82
CA GLU A 123 0.21 14.87 15.92
C GLU A 123 -0.23 13.41 15.98
N MET A 124 -1.37 13.14 16.64
CA MET A 124 -1.93 11.80 16.76
C MET A 124 -2.56 11.31 15.45
N LEU A 125 -3.16 12.20 14.65
CA LEU A 125 -3.58 11.87 13.29
C LEU A 125 -2.37 11.50 12.43
N SER A 126 -1.30 12.29 12.48
CA SER A 126 -0.06 11.98 11.75
C SER A 126 0.57 10.65 12.21
N PHE A 127 0.44 10.31 13.50
CA PHE A 127 0.82 8.98 13.98
C PHE A 127 -0.06 7.88 13.36
N VAL A 128 -1.39 8.02 13.40
CA VAL A 128 -2.34 7.05 12.83
C VAL A 128 -2.06 6.80 11.35
N GLU A 129 -1.83 7.85 10.56
CA GLU A 129 -1.50 7.75 9.15
C GLU A 129 -0.17 7.01 8.94
N ARG A 130 0.91 7.42 9.61
CA ARG A 130 2.22 6.75 9.50
C ARG A 130 2.18 5.30 9.97
N PHE A 131 1.47 5.01 11.05
CA PHE A 131 1.36 3.66 11.60
C PHE A 131 0.57 2.75 10.64
N THR A 132 -0.50 3.26 10.05
CA THR A 132 -1.27 2.56 9.01
C THR A 132 -0.42 2.30 7.77
N MET A 133 0.34 3.31 7.30
CA MET A 133 1.21 3.12 6.13
C MET A 133 2.35 2.13 6.37
N GLN A 134 2.85 2.04 7.60
CA GLN A 134 3.81 0.99 7.96
C GLN A 134 3.18 -0.40 7.92
N ALA A 135 1.93 -0.56 8.38
CA ALA A 135 1.19 -1.82 8.28
C ALA A 135 0.96 -2.25 6.82
N VAL A 136 0.58 -1.29 5.97
CA VAL A 136 0.46 -1.47 4.51
C VAL A 136 1.80 -1.95 3.94
N ALA A 137 2.89 -1.20 4.15
CA ALA A 137 4.21 -1.52 3.63
C ALA A 137 4.72 -2.90 4.07
N LEU A 138 4.49 -3.30 5.32
CA LEU A 138 4.87 -4.62 5.83
C LEU A 138 4.22 -5.79 5.08
N THR A 139 3.09 -5.55 4.43
CA THR A 139 2.30 -6.59 3.76
C THR A 139 2.18 -6.38 2.26
N ASP A 140 2.85 -5.38 1.69
CA ASP A 140 2.68 -5.00 0.28
C ASP A 140 3.11 -6.10 -0.68
N GLU A 141 4.23 -6.78 -0.44
CA GLU A 141 4.66 -7.88 -1.31
C GLU A 141 3.66 -9.05 -1.29
N TRP A 142 3.21 -9.43 -0.09
CA TRP A 142 2.20 -10.49 0.05
C TRP A 142 0.89 -10.09 -0.62
N TYR A 143 0.42 -8.86 -0.40
CA TYR A 143 -0.82 -8.36 -0.98
C TYR A 143 -0.72 -8.19 -2.51
N PHE A 144 0.45 -7.81 -3.01
CA PHE A 144 0.74 -7.83 -4.44
C PHE A 144 0.55 -9.23 -5.03
N ASP A 145 1.04 -10.27 -4.35
CA ASP A 145 0.84 -11.66 -4.78
C ASP A 145 -0.63 -12.10 -4.69
N ILE A 146 -1.39 -11.61 -3.70
CA ILE A 146 -2.86 -11.76 -3.66
C ILE A 146 -3.50 -11.18 -4.92
N MET A 147 -3.06 -9.99 -5.36
CA MET A 147 -3.54 -9.39 -6.61
C MET A 147 -3.14 -10.20 -7.84
N MET A 148 -1.91 -10.73 -7.89
CA MET A 148 -1.47 -11.58 -9.02
C MET A 148 -2.29 -12.86 -9.12
N LYS A 149 -2.51 -13.57 -8.00
CA LYS A 149 -3.34 -14.78 -7.98
C LYS A 149 -4.81 -14.46 -8.26
N GLY A 150 -5.34 -13.43 -7.61
CA GLY A 150 -6.71 -13.00 -7.78
C GLY A 150 -7.04 -12.63 -9.22
N HIS A 151 -6.15 -11.86 -9.88
CA HIS A 151 -6.43 -11.28 -11.21
C HIS A 151 -5.95 -12.11 -12.39
N PHE A 152 -4.81 -12.77 -12.26
CA PHE A 152 -4.15 -13.52 -13.35
C PHE A 152 -4.10 -15.03 -13.14
N ASP A 153 -4.63 -15.53 -12.01
CA ASP A 153 -4.51 -16.92 -11.58
C ASP A 153 -3.06 -17.41 -11.45
N MET A 154 -2.15 -16.49 -11.12
CA MET A 154 -0.73 -16.74 -10.96
C MET A 154 -0.38 -16.87 -9.48
N GLN A 155 0.00 -18.08 -9.05
CA GLN A 155 0.33 -18.36 -7.65
C GLN A 155 1.83 -18.14 -7.37
N SER A 156 2.12 -17.19 -6.48
CA SER A 156 3.47 -16.96 -5.96
C SER A 156 3.87 -18.01 -4.91
N PRO A 157 5.17 -18.29 -4.70
CA PRO A 157 5.67 -19.08 -3.58
C PRO A 157 5.31 -18.51 -2.20
N LEU A 158 5.02 -17.21 -2.08
CA LEU A 158 4.59 -16.59 -0.82
C LEU A 158 3.15 -16.94 -0.42
N LEU A 159 2.35 -17.44 -1.37
CA LEU A 159 0.98 -17.83 -1.14
C LEU A 159 0.89 -19.31 -0.78
N THR A 160 0.29 -19.60 0.35
CA THR A 160 0.07 -20.97 0.82
C THR A 160 -1.28 -21.49 0.35
N LYS A 161 -1.48 -22.82 0.40
CA LYS A 161 -2.79 -23.44 0.09
C LYS A 161 -3.90 -23.03 1.05
N ASN A 162 -3.55 -22.53 2.24
CA ASN A 162 -4.51 -22.10 3.23
C ASN A 162 -4.91 -20.63 3.04
N ASP A 163 -4.18 -19.87 2.21
CA ASP A 163 -4.51 -18.47 1.98
C ASP A 163 -5.85 -18.38 1.23
N VAL A 164 -6.75 -17.54 1.72
CA VAL A 164 -8.06 -17.31 1.11
C VAL A 164 -8.02 -15.98 0.38
N ILE A 165 -8.41 -16.00 -0.89
CA ILE A 165 -8.42 -14.81 -1.75
C ILE A 165 -9.85 -14.58 -2.22
N THR A 166 -10.33 -13.35 -2.04
CA THR A 166 -11.62 -12.92 -2.56
C THR A 166 -11.39 -11.79 -3.56
N VAL A 167 -12.00 -11.89 -4.73
CA VAL A 167 -11.97 -10.87 -5.79
C VAL A 167 -13.37 -10.69 -6.36
N PRO A 168 -13.67 -9.57 -7.04
CA PRO A 168 -14.90 -9.42 -7.80
C PRO A 168 -15.10 -10.56 -8.79
N LYS A 169 -16.35 -11.02 -8.95
CA LYS A 169 -16.69 -12.17 -9.79
C LYS A 169 -16.79 -11.81 -11.27
N ALA A 170 -17.34 -10.64 -11.58
CA ALA A 170 -17.50 -10.18 -12.96
C ALA A 170 -16.16 -9.74 -13.54
N LYS A 171 -15.92 -10.07 -14.80
CA LYS A 171 -14.63 -9.82 -15.48
C LYS A 171 -14.29 -8.34 -15.53
N GLU A 172 -15.27 -7.49 -15.80
CA GLU A 172 -15.12 -6.04 -15.91
C GLU A 172 -14.82 -5.41 -14.55
N GLU A 173 -15.46 -5.91 -13.49
CA GLU A 173 -15.21 -5.45 -12.12
C GLU A 173 -13.83 -5.86 -11.65
N LYS A 174 -13.42 -7.09 -11.97
CA LYS A 174 -12.10 -7.63 -11.69
C LYS A 174 -11.00 -6.79 -12.37
N GLU A 175 -11.16 -6.49 -13.66
CA GLU A 175 -10.24 -5.61 -14.38
C GLU A 175 -10.17 -4.21 -13.74
N ARG A 176 -11.33 -3.58 -13.47
CA ARG A 176 -11.38 -2.26 -12.83
C ARG A 176 -10.71 -2.26 -11.45
N ASP A 177 -10.94 -3.30 -10.67
CA ASP A 177 -10.34 -3.48 -9.34
C ASP A 177 -8.81 -3.57 -9.40
N TYR A 178 -8.29 -4.33 -10.36
CA TYR A 178 -6.86 -4.38 -10.62
C TYR A 178 -6.30 -3.03 -11.07
N GLN A 179 -6.99 -2.33 -11.97
CA GLN A 179 -6.55 -1.00 -12.42
C GLN A 179 -6.52 0.01 -11.27
N ASN A 180 -7.51 -0.02 -10.37
CA ASN A 180 -7.51 0.81 -9.16
C ASN A 180 -6.28 0.52 -8.29
N TYR A 181 -5.98 -0.75 -8.06
CA TYR A 181 -4.80 -1.18 -7.31
C TYR A 181 -3.50 -0.67 -7.92
N ILE A 182 -3.32 -0.85 -9.23
CA ILE A 182 -2.12 -0.39 -9.96
C ILE A 182 -1.98 1.12 -9.87
N ALA A 183 -3.06 1.88 -10.10
CA ALA A 183 -3.02 3.34 -10.05
C ALA A 183 -2.62 3.90 -8.67
N GLN A 184 -2.88 3.15 -7.60
CA GLN A 184 -2.64 3.58 -6.22
C GLN A 184 -1.33 3.04 -5.63
N SER A 185 -0.88 1.86 -6.07
CA SER A 185 0.25 1.14 -5.44
C SER A 185 1.51 1.17 -6.29
N VAL A 186 1.37 1.42 -7.60
CA VAL A 186 2.48 1.37 -8.54
C VAL A 186 2.85 2.77 -8.98
N SER A 187 4.06 3.18 -8.63
CA SER A 187 4.65 4.43 -9.08
C SER A 187 6.07 4.21 -9.58
N LYS A 188 6.62 5.22 -10.25
CA LYS A 188 8.00 5.22 -10.73
C LYS A 188 8.85 6.12 -9.84
N ILE A 189 9.86 5.54 -9.20
CA ILE A 189 10.82 6.26 -8.35
C ILE A 189 12.21 6.03 -8.95
N ASN A 190 12.91 7.13 -9.28
CA ASN A 190 14.25 7.08 -9.90
C ASN A 190 14.35 6.24 -11.19
N GLY A 191 13.23 6.02 -11.88
CA GLY A 191 13.17 5.24 -13.12
C GLY A 191 12.69 3.80 -12.93
N ASP A 192 12.69 3.31 -11.69
CA ASP A 192 12.26 1.96 -11.32
C ASP A 192 10.82 1.95 -10.82
N TRP A 193 10.11 0.87 -11.10
CA TRP A 193 8.76 0.68 -10.58
C TRP A 193 8.82 0.19 -9.13
N THR A 194 7.99 0.76 -8.26
CA THR A 194 7.95 0.40 -6.83
C THR A 194 7.69 -1.08 -6.56
N VAL A 195 7.08 -1.79 -7.52
CA VAL A 195 6.78 -3.22 -7.43
C VAL A 195 7.82 -4.12 -8.09
N GLN A 196 8.86 -3.56 -8.74
CA GLN A 196 9.93 -4.36 -9.35
C GLN A 196 10.57 -5.33 -8.32
N PRO A 197 10.88 -4.91 -7.08
CA PRO A 197 11.45 -5.82 -6.09
C PRO A 197 10.53 -7.01 -5.72
N TYR A 198 9.21 -6.88 -5.92
CA TYR A 198 8.25 -7.96 -5.66
C TYR A 198 8.21 -9.01 -6.77
N LEU A 199 8.76 -8.66 -7.94
CA LEU A 199 8.78 -9.48 -9.15
C LEU A 199 10.14 -10.14 -9.39
N ASP A 200 11.21 -9.52 -8.90
CA ASP A 200 12.58 -10.00 -9.09
C ASP A 200 12.74 -11.45 -8.63
N ASP A 201 13.29 -12.28 -9.51
CA ASP A 201 13.53 -13.72 -9.34
C ASP A 201 12.30 -14.58 -8.99
N LYS A 202 11.09 -14.00 -8.98
CA LYS A 202 9.86 -14.71 -8.62
C LYS A 202 9.39 -15.57 -9.80
N VAL A 203 8.98 -16.79 -9.47
CA VAL A 203 8.39 -17.74 -10.42
C VAL A 203 7.00 -18.10 -9.93
N TYR A 204 6.01 -17.83 -10.77
CA TYR A 204 4.61 -18.10 -10.48
C TYR A 204 4.18 -19.44 -11.07
N LEU A 205 3.27 -20.13 -10.40
CA LEU A 205 2.58 -21.30 -10.90
C LEU A 205 1.23 -20.87 -11.49
N GLY A 206 1.03 -21.10 -12.79
CA GLY A 206 -0.23 -20.81 -13.47
C GLY A 206 -1.31 -21.87 -13.19
N ALA A 207 -2.54 -21.57 -13.61
CA ALA A 207 -3.67 -22.49 -13.57
C ALA A 207 -3.36 -23.86 -14.22
N ASP A 208 -2.57 -23.83 -15.29
CA ASP A 208 -2.10 -24.97 -16.08
C ASP A 208 -0.96 -25.76 -15.42
N GLN A 209 -0.62 -25.45 -14.17
CA GLN A 209 0.49 -26.03 -13.41
C GLN A 209 1.87 -25.80 -14.05
N LYS A 210 2.01 -24.83 -14.96
CA LYS A 210 3.31 -24.44 -15.54
C LYS A 210 3.92 -23.26 -14.80
N GLN A 211 5.24 -23.13 -14.90
CA GLN A 211 6.00 -22.06 -14.29
C GLN A 211 6.11 -20.85 -15.22
N TYR A 212 5.83 -19.66 -14.68
CA TYR A 212 5.88 -18.39 -15.38
C TYR A 212 6.79 -17.39 -14.66
N ALA A 213 7.55 -16.63 -15.43
CA ALA A 213 8.31 -15.48 -14.96
C ALA A 213 7.54 -14.18 -15.29
N PRO A 214 7.31 -13.30 -14.32
CA PRO A 214 6.67 -12.01 -14.57
C PRO A 214 7.65 -11.05 -15.24
N ARG A 215 7.14 -10.14 -16.07
CA ARG A 215 7.89 -9.00 -16.60
C ARG A 215 6.99 -7.79 -16.69
N ILE A 216 7.54 -6.63 -16.34
CA ILE A 216 6.86 -5.35 -16.54
C ILE A 216 6.96 -4.99 -18.02
N ASP A 217 5.81 -4.78 -18.66
CA ASP A 217 5.71 -4.22 -20.00
C ASP A 217 5.35 -2.73 -19.92
N THR A 218 6.15 -1.89 -20.59
CA THR A 218 5.95 -0.45 -20.69
C THR A 218 5.80 0.03 -22.13
N SER A 219 5.67 -0.88 -23.10
CA SER A 219 5.65 -0.58 -24.53
C SER A 219 4.52 0.37 -24.95
N THR A 220 3.41 0.36 -24.21
CA THR A 220 2.22 1.17 -24.48
C THR A 220 2.15 2.46 -23.67
N GLY A 221 3.19 2.79 -22.89
CA GLY A 221 3.17 3.91 -21.94
C GLY A 221 2.39 3.64 -20.66
N ASN A 222 1.64 2.52 -20.59
CA ASN A 222 0.92 2.06 -19.40
C ASN A 222 1.71 0.97 -18.67
N PHE A 223 1.51 0.87 -17.35
CA PHE A 223 2.06 -0.23 -16.55
C PHE A 223 1.27 -1.52 -16.80
N ARG A 224 1.94 -2.61 -17.17
CA ARG A 224 1.36 -3.95 -17.26
C ARG A 224 2.35 -4.99 -16.77
N ILE A 225 1.83 -6.10 -16.25
CA ILE A 225 2.62 -7.29 -15.93
C ILE A 225 2.23 -8.37 -16.93
N LEU A 226 3.23 -8.94 -17.58
CA LEU A 226 3.09 -10.08 -18.47
C LEU A 226 3.77 -11.29 -17.86
N PHE A 227 3.17 -12.46 -18.03
CA PHE A 227 3.71 -13.73 -17.54
C PHE A 227 4.19 -14.56 -18.71
N PHE A 228 5.48 -14.91 -18.72
CA PHE A 228 6.10 -15.70 -19.78
C PHE A 228 6.47 -17.08 -19.23
N PRO A 229 6.28 -18.18 -19.97
CA PRO A 229 6.77 -19.48 -19.57
C PRO A 229 8.25 -19.40 -19.19
N LYS A 230 8.63 -19.97 -18.04
CA LYS A 230 9.99 -19.89 -17.51
C LYS A 230 11.03 -20.48 -18.46
N GLU A 231 10.65 -21.49 -19.24
CA GLU A 231 11.49 -22.09 -20.28
C GLU A 231 11.87 -21.07 -21.38
N LEU A 232 11.01 -20.06 -21.61
CA LEU A 232 11.22 -19.00 -22.60
C LEU A 232 11.84 -17.74 -21.98
N SER A 233 11.90 -17.61 -20.66
CA SER A 233 12.42 -16.40 -20.02
C SER A 233 13.94 -16.26 -20.15
N GLY A 234 14.67 -17.37 -20.37
CA GLY A 234 16.10 -17.38 -20.68
C GLY A 234 16.45 -17.04 -22.13
N LEU A 235 15.47 -17.05 -23.04
CA LEU A 235 15.65 -16.54 -24.40
C LEU A 235 15.49 -15.02 -24.32
N GLN A 236 16.51 -14.26 -24.75
CA GLN A 236 16.40 -12.82 -24.96
C GLN A 236 15.33 -12.57 -26.05
N MET A 237 14.07 -12.50 -25.63
CA MET A 237 12.98 -12.00 -26.44
C MET A 237 13.25 -10.50 -26.62
N ASN A 238 13.95 -10.16 -27.70
CA ASN A 238 14.18 -8.80 -28.16
C ASN A 238 12.84 -8.16 -28.53
N PHE A 239 12.08 -7.72 -27.54
CA PHE A 239 11.00 -6.79 -27.79
C PHE A 239 11.63 -5.47 -28.23
N PRO A 240 11.16 -4.86 -29.34
CA PRO A 240 11.70 -3.59 -29.80
C PRO A 240 11.46 -2.53 -28.72
N ILE A 241 12.50 -2.23 -27.95
CA ILE A 241 12.53 -1.07 -27.07
C ILE A 241 12.33 0.15 -27.98
N ALA A 242 11.21 0.84 -27.82
CA ALA A 242 10.94 2.09 -28.52
C ALA A 242 12.15 3.02 -28.33
N LYS A 243 12.88 3.28 -29.43
CA LYS A 243 14.07 4.12 -29.43
C LYS A 243 13.66 5.48 -28.86
N LYS A 244 14.21 5.85 -27.70
CA LYS A 244 14.06 7.20 -27.14
C LYS A 244 14.37 8.21 -28.26
N PRO A 245 13.50 9.20 -28.53
CA PRO A 245 13.81 10.24 -29.49
C PRO A 245 15.08 10.95 -29.05
N LYS A 246 16.11 10.94 -29.91
CA LYS A 246 17.37 11.65 -29.68
C LYS A 246 17.04 13.13 -29.48
N ARG A 247 17.21 13.65 -28.26
CA ARG A 247 17.22 15.09 -28.01
C ARG A 247 18.25 15.72 -28.94
N LYS A 248 17.79 16.52 -29.92
CA LYS A 248 18.65 17.44 -30.65
C LYS A 248 19.24 18.41 -29.63
N LYS A 249 20.57 18.44 -29.51
CA LYS A 249 21.28 19.47 -28.75
C LYS A 249 20.91 20.81 -29.38
N ALA A 250 20.23 21.67 -28.63
CA ALA A 250 20.05 23.06 -29.01
C ALA A 250 21.43 23.74 -28.96
N ASN A 251 21.84 24.32 -30.09
CA ASN A 251 22.96 25.24 -30.16
C ASN A 251 22.59 26.47 -29.33
N ILE A 252 23.31 26.70 -28.24
CA ILE A 252 23.23 27.97 -27.50
C ILE A 252 24.29 28.88 -28.11
N ASP A 253 23.84 29.81 -28.94
CA ASP A 253 24.65 30.94 -29.39
C ASP A 253 25.01 31.82 -28.19
N LYS A 254 26.31 32.07 -28.01
CA LYS A 254 26.84 33.02 -27.04
C LYS A 254 26.59 34.45 -27.55
N PRO A 255 26.01 35.36 -26.76
CA PRO A 255 26.04 36.78 -27.09
C PRO A 255 27.42 37.37 -26.79
N LYS A 256 27.97 38.10 -27.76
CA LYS A 256 29.17 38.95 -27.62
C LYS A 256 28.76 40.39 -27.25
N GLY A 257 29.52 40.99 -26.32
CA GLY A 257 29.67 42.45 -26.13
C GLY A 257 28.69 43.07 -25.14
N LYS A 258 29.04 44.07 -24.32
CA LYS A 258 30.28 44.72 -23.84
C LYS A 258 29.83 45.55 -22.59
N PRO A 259 30.71 45.89 -21.64
CA PRO A 259 30.30 46.51 -20.38
C PRO A 259 30.20 48.03 -20.50
N HIS A 260 29.14 48.63 -19.95
CA HIS A 260 29.18 50.03 -19.55
C HIS A 260 28.64 50.24 -18.14
N SER A 261 29.46 50.97 -17.40
CA SER A 261 29.38 51.40 -16.02
C SER A 261 28.22 52.35 -15.75
N GLN A 262 27.64 52.25 -14.54
CA GLN A 262 27.30 53.35 -13.61
C GLN A 262 26.57 52.69 -12.42
N SER A 263 27.17 52.58 -11.24
CA SER A 263 27.11 53.57 -10.15
C SER A 263 25.68 53.99 -9.78
N LEU A 264 25.14 53.45 -8.66
CA LEU A 264 24.65 54.24 -7.52
C LEU A 264 24.07 53.34 -6.40
N SER A 265 24.80 53.37 -5.28
CA SER A 265 24.42 53.34 -3.87
C SER A 265 22.96 53.13 -3.40
N LYS A 266 22.86 52.47 -2.23
CA LYS A 266 21.88 52.66 -1.11
C LYS A 266 20.45 52.20 -1.43
N LYS A 267 19.74 51.41 -0.60
CA LYS A 267 19.57 51.51 0.85
C LYS A 267 18.87 50.24 1.40
N LEU A 268 19.21 49.87 2.64
CA LEU A 268 18.41 49.05 3.56
C LEU A 268 16.96 49.55 3.70
N ARG A 269 16.01 48.62 3.90
CA ARG A 269 15.07 48.49 5.06
C ARG A 269 14.14 47.29 4.80
N LEU A 270 14.18 46.24 5.62
CA LEU A 270 13.28 46.01 6.77
C LEU A 270 11.79 46.12 6.40
N LEU A 271 11.15 44.97 6.21
CA LEU A 271 10.04 44.45 7.03
C LEU A 271 9.94 42.94 6.81
#